data_AF-A0A0F9QDN7-F1
#
_entry.id   AF-A0A0F9QDN7-F1
#
_cell.length_a   1.000
_cell.length_b   1.000
_cell.length_c   1.000
_cell.angle_alpha   90.00
_cell.angle_beta   90.00
_cell.angle_gamma   90.00
#
_symmetry.space_group_name_H-M   'P 1'
#
loop_
_entity.id
_entity.type
_entity.pdbx_description
1 polymer ?
#
loop_
_entity_poly.entity_id
_entity_poly.type
_entity_poly.pdbx_seq_one_letter_code
_entity_poly.pdbx_strand_id
1 'polypeptide(L)'
;MKHKKAIEIKDPQLRKIRNNLRLLWVSVVNSRVGDYLDEQGDLLALDKMNSFDLDQYKKINRENEKLKSILNRSICLCPVCQRSDRDMVFNPVTKVWFCVRCYELNREYYKHTKDKKFYP
;
A
#
# COMPACT_ATOMS: atom_id res chain seq x y z
N MET A 1 8.87 -21.93 11.84
CA MET A 1 8.26 -20.64 11.47
C MET A 1 9.30 -19.83 10.69
N LYS A 2 9.04 -19.48 9.43
CA LYS A 2 10.01 -18.73 8.60
C LYS A 2 10.25 -17.36 9.23
N HIS A 3 11.52 -17.05 9.47
CA HIS A 3 12.02 -15.86 10.17
C HIS A 3 11.40 -14.55 9.66
N LYS A 4 11.09 -13.64 10.59
CA LYS A 4 10.73 -12.24 10.33
C LYS A 4 11.73 -11.65 9.33
N LYS A 5 11.28 -11.25 8.14
CA LYS A 5 12.12 -10.58 7.15
C LYS A 5 12.05 -9.07 7.41
N ALA A 6 12.99 -8.56 8.18
CA ALA A 6 13.25 -7.13 8.30
C ALA A 6 14.29 -6.74 7.23
N ILE A 7 14.04 -5.63 6.53
CA ILE A 7 15.02 -5.03 5.63
C ILE A 7 15.43 -3.70 6.25
N GLU A 8 16.63 -3.72 6.82
CA GLU A 8 17.30 -2.58 7.44
C GLU A 8 18.56 -2.28 6.63
N ILE A 9 18.69 -1.04 6.15
CA ILE A 9 19.86 -0.60 5.41
C ILE A 9 20.62 0.38 6.28
N LYS A 10 21.83 0.01 6.71
CA LYS A 10 22.65 0.86 7.59
C LYS A 10 23.37 1.98 6.82
N ASP A 11 23.78 1.70 5.59
CA ASP A 11 24.50 2.65 4.76
C ASP A 11 23.60 3.85 4.35
N PRO A 12 23.98 5.10 4.64
CA PRO A 12 23.16 6.27 4.33
C PRO A 12 22.92 6.49 2.83
N GLN A 13 23.87 6.15 1.97
CA GLN A 13 23.74 6.33 0.53
C GLN A 13 22.75 5.30 -0.04
N LEU A 14 22.85 4.04 0.37
CA LEU A 14 21.91 2.99 0.00
C LEU A 14 20.50 3.27 0.53
N ARG A 15 20.36 3.87 1.72
CA ARG A 15 19.07 4.36 2.22
C ARG A 15 18.48 5.43 1.32
N LYS A 16 19.29 6.39 0.88
CA LYS A 16 18.87 7.45 -0.06
C LYS A 16 18.38 6.84 -1.38
N ILE A 17 19.14 5.92 -1.96
CA ILE A 17 18.77 5.21 -3.19
C ILE A 17 17.44 4.48 -3.02
N ARG A 18 17.32 3.67 -1.96
CA ARG A 18 16.07 2.96 -1.62
C ARG A 18 14.88 3.92 -1.51
N ASN A 19 15.03 5.00 -0.75
CA ASN A 19 13.95 5.94 -0.51
C ASN A 19 13.50 6.61 -1.83
N ASN A 20 14.45 7.02 -2.67
CA ASN A 20 14.15 7.59 -3.98
C ASN A 20 13.44 6.59 -4.91
N LEU A 21 13.89 5.33 -4.94
CA LEU A 21 13.22 4.28 -5.73
C LEU A 21 11.78 4.03 -5.25
N ARG A 22 11.57 3.97 -3.94
CA ARG A 22 10.22 3.81 -3.38
C ARG A 22 9.32 5.00 -3.71
N LEU A 23 9.84 6.23 -3.60
CA LEU A 23 9.11 7.45 -3.98
C LEU A 23 8.73 7.43 -5.46
N LEU A 24 9.64 7.01 -6.34
CA LEU A 24 9.34 6.86 -7.76
C LEU A 24 8.17 5.89 -7.99
N TRP A 25 8.21 4.70 -7.39
CA TRP A 25 7.12 3.73 -7.50
C TRP A 25 5.79 4.25 -6.96
N VAL A 26 5.82 4.91 -5.79
CA VAL A 26 4.63 5.54 -5.20
C VAL A 26 4.08 6.61 -6.14
N SER A 27 4.94 7.44 -6.73
CA SER A 27 4.51 8.51 -7.66
C SER A 27 3.87 7.96 -8.93
N VAL A 28 4.41 6.88 -9.52
CA VAL A 28 3.84 6.22 -10.69
C VAL A 28 2.45 5.67 -10.38
N VAL A 29 2.29 5.00 -9.23
CA VAL A 29 0.98 4.49 -8.82
C VAL A 29 0.00 5.64 -8.57
N ASN A 30 0.42 6.69 -7.87
CA ASN A 30 -0.44 7.84 -7.59
C ASN A 30 -0.87 8.59 -8.85
N SER A 31 0.04 8.72 -9.83
CA SER A 31 -0.31 9.29 -11.15
C SER A 31 -1.39 8.46 -11.80
N ARG A 32 -1.25 7.12 -11.81
CA ARG A 32 -2.23 6.23 -12.42
C ARG A 32 -3.58 6.22 -11.69
N VAL A 33 -3.55 6.35 -10.36
CA VAL A 33 -4.76 6.53 -9.54
C VAL A 33 -5.43 7.86 -9.88
N GLY A 34 -4.66 8.92 -10.13
CA GLY A 34 -5.14 10.20 -10.63
C GLY A 34 -5.90 10.04 -11.95
N ASP A 35 -5.29 9.42 -12.96
CA ASP A 35 -5.93 9.15 -14.25
C ASP A 35 -7.30 8.46 -14.07
N TYR A 36 -7.37 7.44 -13.19
CA TYR A 36 -8.62 6.73 -12.92
C TYR A 36 -9.67 7.59 -12.22
N LEU A 37 -9.28 8.51 -11.34
CA LEU A 37 -10.21 9.43 -10.69
C LEU A 37 -10.76 10.44 -11.69
N ASP A 38 -9.93 10.92 -12.61
CA ASP A 38 -10.35 11.82 -13.68
C ASP A 38 -11.34 11.12 -14.63
N GLU A 39 -11.01 9.90 -15.11
CA GLU A 39 -11.91 9.09 -15.93
C GLU A 39 -13.24 8.78 -15.21
N GLN A 40 -13.21 8.57 -13.89
CA GLN A 40 -14.43 8.40 -13.08
C GLN A 40 -15.24 9.68 -12.98
N GLY A 41 -14.59 10.83 -12.83
CA GLY A 41 -15.22 12.14 -12.81
C GLY A 41 -15.95 12.43 -14.11
N ASP A 42 -15.32 12.15 -15.25
CA ASP A 42 -15.91 12.33 -16.59
C ASP A 42 -17.17 11.48 -16.78
N LEU A 43 -17.15 10.22 -16.32
CA LEU A 43 -18.33 9.33 -16.39
C LEU A 43 -19.49 9.81 -15.50
N LEU A 44 -19.17 10.37 -14.33
CA LEU A 44 -20.17 10.89 -13.39
C LEU A 44 -20.73 12.25 -13.82
N ALA A 45 -20.02 13.00 -14.64
CA ALA A 45 -20.46 14.26 -15.21
C ALA A 45 -21.48 14.09 -16.36
N LEU A 46 -21.71 12.85 -16.83
CA LEU A 46 -22.75 12.56 -17.82
C LEU A 46 -24.14 12.70 -17.18
N ASP A 47 -24.98 13.58 -17.74
CA ASP A 47 -26.36 13.86 -17.29
C ASP A 47 -27.22 12.60 -17.09
N LYS A 48 -26.94 11.53 -17.84
CA LYS A 48 -27.55 10.21 -17.67
C LYS A 48 -26.52 9.11 -17.91
N MET A 49 -26.03 8.52 -16.83
CA MET A 49 -25.18 7.33 -16.88
C MET A 49 -26.00 6.14 -17.39
N ASN A 50 -25.62 5.59 -18.55
CA ASN A 50 -26.27 4.41 -19.10
C ASN A 50 -25.65 3.11 -18.51
N SER A 51 -26.15 1.94 -18.92
CA SER A 51 -25.63 0.66 -18.43
C SER A 51 -24.18 0.38 -18.83
N PHE A 52 -23.74 0.90 -19.98
CA PHE A 52 -22.36 0.79 -20.46
C PHE A 52 -21.43 1.66 -19.61
N ASP A 53 -21.80 2.91 -19.33
CA ASP A 53 -21.05 3.84 -18.49
C ASP A 53 -20.88 3.29 -17.06
N LEU A 54 -21.92 2.63 -16.52
CA LEU A 54 -21.86 1.97 -15.22
C LEU A 54 -20.88 0.78 -15.20
N ASP A 55 -20.83 -0.01 -16.26
CA ASP A 55 -19.86 -1.13 -16.35
C ASP A 55 -18.43 -0.59 -16.46
N GLN A 56 -18.22 0.46 -17.26
CA GLN A 56 -16.93 1.12 -17.37
C GLN A 56 -16.47 1.72 -16.03
N TYR A 57 -17.36 2.42 -15.32
CA TYR A 57 -17.08 2.95 -13.99
C TYR A 57 -16.66 1.83 -13.02
N LYS A 58 -17.40 0.71 -12.99
CA LYS A 58 -17.09 -0.44 -12.15
C LYS A 58 -15.73 -1.04 -12.51
N LYS A 59 -15.39 -1.12 -13.80
CA LYS A 59 -14.10 -1.61 -14.28
C LYS A 59 -12.95 -0.72 -13.82
N ILE A 60 -13.07 0.60 -14.02
CA ILE A 60 -12.06 1.57 -13.58
C ILE A 60 -11.89 1.49 -12.06
N ASN A 61 -12.99 1.45 -11.31
CA ASN A 61 -12.95 1.35 -9.86
C ASN A 61 -12.22 0.09 -9.38
N ARG A 62 -12.44 -1.06 -10.03
CA ARG A 62 -11.74 -2.32 -9.70
C ARG A 62 -10.24 -2.21 -9.94
N GLU A 63 -9.80 -1.62 -11.06
CA GLU A 63 -8.38 -1.45 -11.33
C GLU A 63 -7.74 -0.42 -10.38
N ASN A 64 -8.45 0.66 -10.03
CA ASN A 64 -8.00 1.64 -9.03
C ASN A 64 -7.75 0.97 -7.67
N GLU A 65 -8.74 0.22 -7.16
CA GLU A 65 -8.63 -0.48 -5.88
C GLU A 65 -7.54 -1.57 -5.90
N LYS A 66 -7.35 -2.24 -7.04
CA LYS A 66 -6.26 -3.20 -7.22
C LYS A 66 -4.89 -2.54 -7.14
N LEU A 67 -4.69 -1.40 -7.78
CA LEU A 67 -3.42 -0.66 -7.70
C LEU A 67 -3.12 -0.17 -6.28
N LYS A 68 -4.11 0.45 -5.62
CA LYS A 68 -3.98 0.87 -4.21
C LYS A 68 -3.66 -0.32 -3.30
N SER A 69 -4.32 -1.46 -3.51
CA SER A 69 -4.07 -2.69 -2.75
C SER A 69 -2.66 -3.21 -2.96
N ILE A 70 -2.15 -3.22 -4.19
CA ILE A 70 -0.76 -3.62 -4.50
C ILE A 70 0.22 -2.69 -3.78
N LEU A 71 0.03 -1.37 -3.87
CA LEU A 71 0.89 -0.40 -3.23
C LEU A 71 0.90 -0.56 -1.70
N ASN A 72 -0.28 -0.64 -1.08
CA ASN A 72 -0.43 -0.80 0.37
C ASN A 72 0.14 -2.12 0.90
N ARG A 73 0.27 -3.14 0.05
CA ARG A 73 0.89 -4.43 0.40
C ARG A 73 2.39 -4.49 0.06
N SER A 74 2.91 -3.52 -0.67
CA SER A 74 4.30 -3.47 -1.13
C SER A 74 5.27 -2.98 -0.05
N ILE A 75 6.56 -3.19 -0.27
CA ILE A 75 7.62 -2.62 0.58
C ILE A 75 7.78 -1.10 0.40
N CYS A 76 7.12 -0.51 -0.59
CA CYS A 76 7.31 0.89 -0.95
C CYS A 76 6.63 1.87 0.00
N LEU A 77 5.58 1.42 0.69
CA LEU A 77 4.73 2.29 1.51
C LEU A 77 4.19 1.53 2.72
N CYS A 78 4.30 2.12 3.91
CA CYS A 78 3.65 1.53 5.08
C CYS A 78 2.14 1.82 5.06
N PRO A 79 1.25 0.80 5.09
CA PRO A 79 -0.19 1.03 5.01
C PRO A 79 -0.78 1.75 6.23
N VAL A 80 -0.06 1.77 7.35
CA VAL A 80 -0.51 2.40 8.60
C VAL A 80 -0.17 3.89 8.64
N CYS A 81 1.06 4.25 8.30
CA CYS A 81 1.56 5.63 8.45
C CYS A 81 1.90 6.32 7.12
N GLN A 82 1.74 5.63 5.99
CA GLN A 82 1.96 6.14 4.63
C GLN A 82 3.38 6.70 4.41
N ARG A 83 4.36 6.23 5.20
CA ARG A 83 5.78 6.57 5.05
C ARG A 83 6.50 5.53 4.19
N SER A 84 7.37 5.99 3.29
CA SER A 84 8.20 5.17 2.38
C SER A 84 9.68 5.14 2.75
N ASP A 85 10.12 6.03 3.65
CA ASP A 85 11.51 6.29 4.01
C ASP A 85 12.04 5.42 5.16
N ARG A 86 11.18 4.61 5.76
CA ARG A 86 11.45 3.78 6.94
C ARG A 86 11.90 2.37 6.59
N ASP A 87 12.57 1.72 7.53
CA ASP A 87 12.86 0.30 7.44
C ASP A 87 11.56 -0.51 7.57
N MET A 88 11.49 -1.62 6.85
CA MET A 88 10.26 -2.36 6.64
C MET A 88 10.41 -3.81 7.11
N VAL A 89 9.32 -4.34 7.67
CA VAL A 89 9.18 -5.71 8.14
C VAL A 89 8.04 -6.36 7.38
N PHE A 90 8.30 -7.55 6.84
CA PHE A 90 7.25 -8.36 6.23
C PHE A 90 6.51 -9.17 7.30
N ASN A 91 5.19 -9.00 7.36
CA ASN A 91 4.31 -9.87 8.13
C ASN A 91 3.91 -11.08 7.26
N PRO A 92 4.35 -12.32 7.60
CA PRO A 92 4.06 -13.50 6.79
C PRO A 92 2.59 -13.95 6.87
N VAL A 93 1.87 -13.59 7.93
CA VAL A 93 0.46 -13.96 8.12
C VAL A 93 -0.43 -13.11 7.21
N THR A 94 -0.27 -11.79 7.28
CA THR A 94 -1.08 -10.86 6.48
C THR A 94 -0.53 -10.66 5.06
N LYS A 95 0.72 -11.08 4.80
CA LYS A 95 1.46 -10.87 3.55
C LYS A 95 1.61 -9.39 3.20
N VAL A 96 1.83 -8.55 4.21
CA VAL A 96 1.94 -7.09 4.10
C VAL A 96 3.25 -6.61 4.69
N TRP A 97 3.84 -5.59 4.09
CA TRP A 97 4.99 -4.88 4.64
C TRP A 97 4.55 -3.72 5.52
N PHE A 98 5.16 -3.60 6.70
CA PHE A 98 4.94 -2.50 7.63
C PHE A 98 6.26 -1.81 7.92
N CYS A 99 6.25 -0.52 8.24
CA CYS A 99 7.45 0.05 8.85
C CYS A 99 7.68 -0.59 10.22
N VAL A 100 8.94 -0.74 10.63
CA VAL A 100 9.34 -1.39 11.89
C VAL A 100 8.49 -0.90 13.07
N ARG A 101 8.35 0.43 13.21
CA ARG A 101 7.56 1.07 14.27
C ARG A 101 6.08 0.66 14.27
N CYS A 102 5.42 0.68 13.11
CA CYS A 102 4.01 0.29 13.03
C CYS A 102 3.82 -1.21 13.24
N TYR A 103 4.77 -2.03 12.79
CA TYR A 103 4.75 -3.47 13.06
C TYR A 103 4.81 -3.75 14.56
N GLU A 104 5.70 -3.06 15.29
CA GLU A 104 5.88 -3.21 16.73
C GLU A 104 4.64 -2.76 17.51
N LEU A 105 4.09 -1.59 17.19
CA LEU A 105 2.85 -1.10 17.80
C LEU A 105 1.69 -2.10 17.62
N ASN A 106 1.50 -2.60 16.41
CA ASN A 106 0.47 -3.60 16.14
C ASN A 106 0.75 -4.89 16.90
N ARG A 107 1.99 -5.38 16.88
CA ARG A 107 2.38 -6.60 17.60
C ARG A 107 2.15 -6.47 19.09
N GLU A 108 2.43 -5.33 19.70
CA GLU A 108 2.14 -5.07 21.12
C GLU A 108 0.64 -5.10 21.38
N TYR A 109 -0.15 -4.36 20.61
CA TYR A 109 -1.61 -4.39 20.71
C TYR A 109 -2.17 -5.82 20.65
N TYR A 110 -1.76 -6.62 19.66
CA TYR A 110 -2.23 -7.99 19.47
C TYR A 110 -1.65 -9.02 20.45
N LYS A 111 -0.60 -8.68 21.21
CA LYS A 111 -0.16 -9.52 22.34
C LYS A 111 -1.12 -9.43 23.51
N HIS A 112 -1.76 -8.27 23.70
CA HIS A 112 -2.69 -8.00 24.79
C HIS A 112 -4.13 -8.40 24.45
N THR A 113 -4.46 -8.56 23.18
CA THR A 113 -5.72 -9.17 22.74
C THR A 113 -5.55 -10.69 22.53
N LYS A 114 -6.64 -11.46 22.58
CA LYS A 114 -6.60 -12.93 22.34
C LYS A 114 -6.28 -13.29 20.87
N ASP A 115 -6.00 -12.30 20.02
CA ASP A 115 -5.78 -12.42 18.58
C ASP A 115 -4.31 -12.40 18.16
N LYS A 116 -3.47 -13.14 18.89
CA LYS A 116 -2.03 -13.30 18.60
C LYS A 116 -1.73 -13.90 17.22
N LYS A 117 -2.74 -14.37 16.50
CA LYS A 117 -2.61 -15.03 15.19
C LYS A 117 -2.09 -14.09 14.10
N PHE A 118 -2.32 -12.78 14.21
CA PHE A 118 -2.01 -11.82 13.14
C PHE A 118 -0.57 -11.30 13.15
N TYR A 119 0.12 -11.32 14.29
CA TYR A 119 1.45 -10.72 14.45
C TYR A 119 2.39 -11.63 15.28
N PRO A 120 3.12 -12.56 14.64
CA PRO A 120 4.17 -13.34 15.29
C PRO A 120 5.37 -12.46 15.74
#